data_AF-A0A524DUH5-F1
#
_entry.id   AF-A0A524DUH5-F1
#
_cell.length_a   1.000
_cell.length_b   1.000
_cell.length_c   1.000
_cell.angle_alpha   90.00
_cell.angle_beta   90.00
_cell.angle_gamma   90.00
#
_symmetry.space_group_name_H-M   'P 1'
#
loop_
_entity.id
_entity.type
_entity.pdbx_description
1 polymer ?
#
loop_
_entity_poly.entity_id
_entity_poly.type
_entity_poly.pdbx_seq_one_letter_code
_entity_poly.pdbx_strand_id
1 'polypeptide(L)'
;MNRKHFYLLILLISLIIGVIHGAIVASLNLFFSYFFVGFWLCFTLIFFQKVKNYRQFNSPHNTSFFILGPITIGIFYSIWGYFTGIFEWNLFGGFSLYLSPWTLIFAFPYLSYGMFSLYSCFQRYDLVYIGQKPISARGFGYFVTTLYIFLGFASLLFFIVVDSFDFPLDLVHISPDIVLLVTSFLSIFVLFRYGIFGGRPSLSQISATASTPSRPVYQPPPRPRSSPPPASSRSRTTSTSRSSSSTRPRASSSQPAPSRTSQSSTTDRSQRKSADKPKLDEKSKKEKLKLLKQLRPKAGTLSLDDFKCIFCFQLPKYPEDKGRGIVICPKCNHPSHADEFREWTKNSNLCSRCDSPLPARFLSNPEIISVRTYAAAIKIYSKKIKS
;
A
#
# COMPACT_ATOMS: atom_id res chain seq x y z
N MET A 1 -2.94 -20.29 20.72
CA MET A 1 -2.50 -19.25 21.68
C MET A 1 -2.66 -17.87 21.05
N ASN A 2 -3.23 -16.89 21.76
CA ASN A 2 -3.35 -15.52 21.28
C ASN A 2 -1.95 -14.90 21.08
N ARG A 3 -1.70 -14.19 19.97
CA ARG A 3 -0.38 -13.62 19.64
C ARG A 3 0.20 -12.79 20.78
N LYS A 4 -0.64 -12.04 21.49
CA LYS A 4 -0.23 -11.24 22.65
C LYS A 4 0.36 -12.11 23.77
N HIS A 5 -0.23 -13.29 24.01
CA HIS A 5 0.24 -14.22 25.04
C HIS A 5 1.56 -14.86 24.64
N PHE A 6 1.78 -15.11 23.34
CA PHE A 6 3.06 -15.63 22.85
C PHE A 6 4.22 -14.64 23.09
N TYR A 7 4.02 -13.35 22.80
CA TYR A 7 5.05 -12.33 23.06
C TYR A 7 5.30 -12.15 24.57
N LEU A 8 4.24 -12.16 25.37
CA LEU A 8 4.35 -12.09 26.82
C LEU A 8 5.13 -13.28 27.38
N LEU A 9 4.92 -14.48 26.84
CA LEU A 9 5.67 -15.68 27.21
C LEU A 9 7.17 -15.54 26.90
N ILE A 10 7.53 -15.04 25.72
CA ILE A 10 8.95 -14.80 25.36
C ILE A 10 9.60 -13.81 26.33
N LEU A 11 8.92 -12.70 26.63
CA LEU A 11 9.41 -11.70 27.57
C LEU A 11 9.52 -12.26 28.99
N LEU A 12 8.55 -13.06 29.44
CA LEU A 12 8.58 -13.68 30.76
C LEU A 12 9.75 -14.67 30.89
N ILE A 13 9.97 -15.52 29.89
CA ILE A 13 11.11 -16.44 29.88
C ILE A 13 12.43 -15.67 29.91
N SER A 14 12.55 -14.62 29.09
CA SER A 14 13.76 -13.80 29.04
C SER A 14 14.01 -13.05 30.35
N LEU A 15 12.94 -12.58 31.02
CA LEU A 15 13.01 -11.98 32.34
C LEU A 15 13.48 -12.99 33.40
N ILE A 16 12.93 -14.20 33.42
CA ILE A 16 13.33 -15.25 34.38
C ILE A 16 14.81 -15.60 34.18
N ILE A 17 15.25 -15.80 32.94
CA ILE A 17 16.66 -16.07 32.62
C ILE A 17 17.54 -14.89 33.08
N GLY A 18 17.13 -13.64 32.79
CA GLY A 18 17.83 -12.45 33.23
C GLY A 18 17.97 -12.37 34.75
N VAL A 19 16.90 -12.64 35.50
CA VAL A 19 16.92 -12.64 36.98
C VAL A 19 17.89 -13.70 37.50
N ILE A 20 17.82 -14.93 36.97
CA ILE A 20 18.69 -16.04 37.40
C ILE A 20 20.16 -15.69 37.15
N HIS A 21 20.51 -15.32 35.91
CA HIS A 21 21.90 -15.04 35.55
C HIS A 21 22.42 -13.77 36.21
N GLY A 22 21.62 -12.70 36.25
CA GLY A 22 21.99 -11.45 36.91
C GLY A 22 22.19 -11.62 38.42
N ALA A 23 21.38 -12.44 39.09
CA ALA A 23 21.55 -12.73 40.51
C ALA A 23 22.78 -13.59 40.81
N ILE A 24 23.07 -14.61 39.98
CA ILE A 24 24.23 -15.49 40.17
C ILE A 24 25.55 -14.71 40.07
N VAL A 25 25.66 -13.79 39.11
CA VAL A 25 26.89 -13.01 38.85
C VAL A 25 26.86 -11.63 39.55
N ALA A 26 25.76 -11.30 40.22
CA ALA A 26 25.49 -9.97 40.80
C ALA A 26 25.69 -8.82 39.77
N SER A 27 25.27 -9.03 38.52
CA SER A 27 25.47 -8.09 37.41
C SER A 27 24.14 -7.62 36.80
N LEU A 28 23.88 -6.31 36.89
CA LEU A 28 22.73 -5.68 36.24
C LEU A 28 22.86 -5.69 34.71
N ASN A 29 24.07 -5.56 34.17
CA ASN A 29 24.35 -5.64 32.74
C ASN A 29 23.86 -6.98 32.18
N LEU A 30 24.19 -8.08 32.86
CA LEU A 30 23.78 -9.43 32.45
C LEU A 30 22.26 -9.61 32.51
N PHE A 31 21.62 -9.13 33.58
CA PHE A 31 20.15 -9.12 33.72
C PHE A 31 19.48 -8.42 32.52
N PHE A 32 19.86 -7.18 32.25
CA PHE A 32 19.26 -6.38 31.18
C PHE A 32 19.56 -6.96 29.79
N SER A 33 20.73 -7.55 29.59
CA SER A 33 21.09 -8.16 28.31
C SER A 33 20.15 -9.29 27.92
N TYR A 34 19.85 -10.21 28.84
CA TYR A 34 18.87 -11.27 28.60
C TYR A 34 17.46 -10.71 28.39
N PHE A 35 17.05 -9.73 29.19
CA PHE A 35 15.77 -9.07 29.00
C PHE A 35 15.64 -8.43 27.61
N PHE A 36 16.70 -7.76 27.14
CA PHE A 36 16.73 -7.16 25.81
C PHE A 36 16.85 -8.18 24.68
N VAL A 37 17.46 -9.35 24.87
CA VAL A 37 17.33 -10.43 23.87
C VAL A 37 15.85 -10.82 23.68
N GLY A 38 15.08 -10.90 24.76
CA GLY A 38 13.64 -11.13 24.70
C GLY A 38 12.88 -10.04 23.94
N PHE A 39 13.17 -8.77 24.26
CA PHE A 39 12.58 -7.63 23.55
C PHE A 39 12.92 -7.64 22.05
N TRP A 40 14.17 -7.96 21.72
CA TRP A 40 14.64 -8.09 20.33
C TRP A 40 13.83 -9.15 19.60
N LEU A 41 13.71 -10.36 20.16
CA LEU A 41 12.95 -11.46 19.56
C LEU A 41 11.49 -11.06 19.29
N CYS A 42 10.83 -10.42 20.26
CA CYS A 42 9.47 -9.92 20.06
C CYS A 42 9.38 -8.91 18.92
N PHE A 43 10.28 -7.93 18.87
CA PHE A 43 10.31 -6.95 17.79
C PHE A 43 10.57 -7.62 16.43
N THR A 44 11.56 -8.51 16.34
CA THR A 44 11.91 -9.27 15.13
C THR A 44 10.70 -10.00 14.56
N LEU A 45 9.96 -10.72 15.41
CA LEU A 45 8.77 -11.45 15.00
C LEU A 45 7.65 -10.53 14.51
N ILE A 46 7.42 -9.41 15.19
CA ILE A 46 6.43 -8.41 14.78
C ILE A 46 6.84 -7.78 13.44
N PHE A 47 8.12 -7.47 13.28
CA PHE A 47 8.69 -6.87 12.09
C PHE A 47 8.50 -7.78 10.87
N PHE A 48 8.93 -9.04 10.95
CA PHE A 48 8.75 -9.99 9.84
C PHE A 48 7.28 -10.30 9.54
N GLN A 49 6.42 -10.34 10.56
CA GLN A 49 4.98 -10.48 10.35
C GLN A 49 4.41 -9.30 9.55
N LYS A 50 4.84 -8.07 9.85
CA LYS A 50 4.43 -6.88 9.09
C LYS A 50 5.01 -6.90 7.68
N VAL A 51 6.28 -7.25 7.49
CA VAL A 51 6.87 -7.43 6.15
C VAL A 51 6.07 -8.43 5.33
N LYS A 52 5.73 -9.59 5.90
CA LYS A 52 4.90 -10.61 5.24
C LYS A 52 3.53 -10.08 4.86
N ASN A 53 2.88 -9.35 5.77
CA ASN A 53 1.56 -8.75 5.50
C ASN A 53 1.63 -7.72 4.36
N TYR A 54 2.63 -6.84 4.36
CA TYR A 54 2.79 -5.83 3.30
C TYR A 54 3.13 -6.45 1.95
N ARG A 55 3.96 -7.51 1.95
CA ARG A 55 4.27 -8.27 0.74
C ARG A 55 3.04 -8.93 0.13
N GLN A 56 2.09 -9.41 0.95
CA GLN A 56 0.83 -10.00 0.45
C GLN A 56 -0.02 -8.98 -0.33
N PHE A 57 0.07 -7.70 0.01
CA PHE A 57 -0.66 -6.62 -0.65
C PHE A 57 0.19 -5.82 -1.64
N ASN A 58 1.41 -6.29 -1.97
CA ASN A 58 2.41 -5.55 -2.76
C ASN A 58 2.57 -4.09 -2.31
N SER A 59 2.42 -3.85 -1.00
CA SER A 59 2.42 -2.51 -0.44
C SER A 59 3.86 -2.06 -0.18
N PRO A 60 4.24 -0.84 -0.56
CA PRO A 60 5.56 -0.31 -0.24
C PRO A 60 5.74 -0.22 1.28
N HIS A 61 6.99 -0.33 1.74
CA HIS A 61 7.35 -0.18 3.15
C HIS A 61 7.45 1.31 3.58
N ASN A 62 6.55 2.16 3.09
CA ASN A 62 6.55 3.62 3.31
C ASN A 62 5.74 4.05 4.54
N THR A 63 5.68 3.22 5.59
CA THR A 63 5.05 3.62 6.85
C THR A 63 6.09 4.02 7.88
N SER A 64 5.70 4.87 8.83
CA SER A 64 6.57 5.27 9.94
C SER A 64 7.15 4.07 10.68
N PHE A 65 6.42 2.96 10.78
CA PHE A 65 6.92 1.73 11.40
C PHE A 65 8.17 1.17 10.71
N PHE A 66 8.21 1.10 9.37
CA PHE A 66 9.35 0.53 8.64
C PHE A 66 10.54 1.50 8.53
N ILE A 67 10.31 2.79 8.75
CA ILE A 67 11.36 3.81 8.69
C ILE A 67 11.92 4.05 10.11
N LEU A 68 11.08 4.46 11.05
CA LEU A 68 11.50 4.75 12.43
C LEU A 68 11.80 3.48 13.23
N GLY A 69 10.97 2.44 13.13
CA GLY A 69 11.09 1.25 13.97
C GLY A 69 12.47 0.62 13.92
N PRO A 70 12.99 0.22 12.74
CA PRO A 70 14.33 -0.32 12.59
C PRO A 70 15.44 0.64 13.04
N ILE A 71 15.30 1.95 12.77
CA ILE A 71 16.32 2.93 13.20
C ILE A 71 16.35 3.03 14.73
N THR A 72 15.19 3.16 15.38
CA THR A 72 15.09 3.25 16.84
C THR A 72 15.61 1.99 17.51
N ILE A 73 15.22 0.81 17.02
CA ILE A 73 15.73 -0.47 17.56
C ILE A 73 17.23 -0.59 17.31
N GLY A 74 17.71 -0.25 16.11
CA GLY A 74 19.12 -0.27 15.77
C GLY A 74 19.98 0.62 16.68
N ILE A 75 19.57 1.88 16.88
CA ILE A 75 20.26 2.79 17.81
C ILE A 75 20.21 2.24 19.23
N PHE A 76 19.04 1.78 19.69
CA PHE A 76 18.87 1.25 21.03
C PHE A 76 19.86 0.10 21.32
N TYR A 77 19.96 -0.88 20.43
CA TYR A 77 20.91 -1.99 20.60
C TYR A 77 22.37 -1.58 20.42
N SER A 78 22.65 -0.55 19.61
CA SER A 78 24.00 -0.01 19.47
C SER A 78 24.45 0.71 20.74
N ILE A 79 23.60 1.52 21.36
CA ILE A 79 23.88 2.18 22.65
C ILE A 79 23.96 1.15 23.77
N TRP A 80 23.05 0.18 23.78
CA TRP A 80 23.08 -0.88 24.80
C TRP A 80 24.29 -1.80 24.68
N GLY A 81 24.93 -1.87 23.51
CA GLY A 81 26.16 -2.64 23.31
C GLY A 81 27.31 -2.23 24.24
N TYR A 82 27.25 -1.02 24.83
CA TYR A 82 28.22 -0.53 25.81
C TYR A 82 27.97 -1.05 27.24
N PHE A 83 26.78 -1.61 27.50
CA PHE A 83 26.34 -2.09 28.82
C PHE A 83 25.93 -3.57 28.80
N THR A 84 26.20 -4.28 27.69
CA THR A 84 25.82 -5.69 27.57
C THR A 84 26.69 -6.56 28.45
N GLY A 85 26.08 -7.53 29.14
CA GLY A 85 26.75 -8.59 29.89
C GLY A 85 27.08 -9.85 29.04
N ILE A 86 26.68 -9.83 27.76
CA ILE A 86 26.88 -10.94 26.82
C ILE A 86 27.53 -10.43 25.53
N PHE A 87 28.38 -11.26 24.93
CA PHE A 87 29.07 -10.93 23.67
C PHE A 87 29.91 -9.64 23.74
N GLU A 88 30.60 -9.44 24.87
CA GLU A 88 31.42 -8.26 25.18
C GLU A 88 32.76 -8.19 24.44
N TRP A 89 33.13 -9.23 23.69
CA TRP A 89 34.44 -9.24 23.06
C TRP A 89 34.50 -8.32 21.84
N ASN A 90 35.57 -7.54 21.75
CA ASN A 90 35.87 -6.74 20.56
C ASN A 90 36.41 -7.66 19.45
N LEU A 91 35.68 -7.74 18.33
CA LEU A 91 36.06 -8.57 17.19
C LEU A 91 37.34 -8.09 16.48
N PHE A 92 37.72 -6.82 16.63
CA PHE A 92 38.92 -6.30 15.98
C PHE A 92 40.20 -6.43 16.80
N GLY A 93 40.14 -6.74 18.10
CA GLY A 93 41.32 -7.00 18.93
C GLY A 93 42.42 -5.94 18.89
N GLY A 94 42.42 -4.98 19.82
CA GLY A 94 43.54 -4.04 20.03
C GLY A 94 43.50 -2.74 19.23
N PHE A 95 42.51 -2.52 18.36
CA PHE A 95 42.27 -1.21 17.73
C PHE A 95 41.47 -0.28 18.65
N SER A 96 41.62 1.03 18.46
CA SER A 96 40.86 2.07 19.17
C SER A 96 39.36 2.11 18.81
N LEU A 97 38.92 1.21 17.92
CA LEU A 97 37.54 1.09 17.47
C LEU A 97 36.94 -0.21 18.00
N TYR A 98 35.66 -0.16 18.36
CA TYR A 98 34.95 -1.30 18.91
C TYR A 98 33.97 -1.90 17.92
N LEU A 99 33.96 -3.22 17.82
CA LEU A 99 32.92 -3.96 17.11
C LEU A 99 32.58 -5.22 17.92
N SER A 100 31.39 -5.23 18.54
CA SER A 100 30.91 -6.43 19.23
C SER A 100 30.00 -7.29 18.35
N PRO A 101 29.94 -8.62 18.61
CA PRO A 101 28.89 -9.46 18.07
C PRO A 101 27.49 -8.99 18.50
N TRP A 102 27.35 -8.39 19.69
CA TRP A 102 26.08 -7.80 20.12
C TRP A 102 25.58 -6.77 19.11
N THR A 103 26.41 -5.79 18.76
CA THR A 103 26.02 -4.76 17.78
C THR A 103 25.75 -5.38 16.41
N LEU A 104 26.57 -6.33 15.96
CA LEU A 104 26.39 -7.00 14.66
C LEU A 104 25.10 -7.81 14.56
N ILE A 105 24.71 -8.53 15.62
CA ILE A 105 23.52 -9.38 15.61
C ILE A 105 22.27 -8.54 15.84
N PHE A 106 22.30 -7.64 16.83
CA PHE A 106 21.09 -7.00 17.33
C PHE A 106 20.83 -5.62 16.73
N ALA A 107 21.86 -4.85 16.40
CA ALA A 107 21.70 -3.48 15.88
C ALA A 107 21.83 -3.41 14.34
N PHE A 108 22.89 -4.00 13.79
CA PHE A 108 23.27 -3.83 12.38
C PHE A 108 22.17 -4.19 11.37
N PRO A 109 21.40 -5.29 11.51
CA PRO A 109 20.35 -5.62 10.55
C PRO A 109 19.27 -4.53 10.48
N TYR A 110 18.94 -3.93 11.61
CA TYR A 110 17.93 -2.89 11.70
C TYR A 110 18.42 -1.52 11.28
N LEU A 111 19.66 -1.16 11.62
CA LEU A 111 20.29 0.06 11.09
C LEU A 111 20.42 -0.01 9.57
N SER A 112 20.87 -1.14 9.02
CA SER A 112 20.99 -1.33 7.57
C SER A 112 19.63 -1.22 6.86
N TYR A 113 18.60 -1.86 7.41
CA TYR A 113 17.24 -1.74 6.88
C TYR A 113 16.72 -0.30 7.00
N GLY A 114 16.93 0.35 8.15
CA GLY A 114 16.54 1.73 8.40
C GLY A 114 17.19 2.71 7.41
N MET A 115 18.48 2.52 7.13
CA MET A 115 19.23 3.27 6.13
C MET A 115 18.67 3.07 4.72
N PHE A 116 18.33 1.83 4.34
CA PHE A 116 17.67 1.55 3.07
C PHE A 116 16.28 2.21 2.96
N SER A 117 15.51 2.21 4.06
CA SER A 117 14.22 2.90 4.17
C SER A 117 14.37 4.42 4.04
N LEU A 118 15.38 5.02 4.67
CA LEU A 118 15.69 6.45 4.54
C LEU A 118 16.08 6.83 3.12
N TYR A 119 16.97 6.05 2.50
CA TYR A 119 17.30 6.21 1.08
C TYR A 119 16.02 6.17 0.22
N SER A 120 15.13 5.22 0.50
CA SER A 120 13.85 5.10 -0.21
C SER A 120 12.93 6.30 0.02
N CYS A 121 12.97 6.96 1.18
CA CYS A 121 12.22 8.20 1.41
C CYS A 121 12.65 9.34 0.49
N PHE A 122 13.93 9.42 0.14
CA PHE A 122 14.44 10.48 -0.74
C PHE A 122 14.29 10.18 -2.23
N GLN A 123 14.33 8.90 -2.60
CA GLN A 123 14.43 8.46 -4.00
C GLN A 123 13.20 7.72 -4.54
N ARG A 124 12.42 7.04 -3.69
CA ARG A 124 11.37 6.12 -4.14
C ARG A 124 9.98 6.48 -3.67
N TYR A 125 9.86 7.07 -2.49
CA TYR A 125 8.57 7.38 -1.88
C TYR A 125 8.22 8.85 -2.11
N ASP A 126 6.98 9.11 -2.52
CA ASP A 126 6.42 10.46 -2.53
C ASP A 126 5.82 10.80 -1.16
N LEU A 127 5.17 9.81 -0.54
CA LEU A 127 4.47 9.94 0.72
C LEU A 127 4.90 8.84 1.70
N VAL A 128 4.98 9.23 2.97
CA VAL A 128 5.11 8.33 4.12
C VAL A 128 3.85 8.42 4.97
N TYR A 129 3.35 7.28 5.42
CA TYR A 129 2.14 7.22 6.23
C TYR A 129 2.47 7.11 7.72
N ILE A 130 1.98 8.07 8.50
CA ILE A 130 1.94 8.01 9.96
C ILE A 130 0.51 7.67 10.39
N GLY A 131 0.27 6.39 10.68
CA GLY A 131 -1.08 5.87 10.84
C GLY A 131 -1.87 6.04 9.55
N GLN A 132 -2.90 6.89 9.56
CA GLN A 132 -3.73 7.21 8.39
C GLN A 132 -3.33 8.53 7.71
N LYS A 133 -2.40 9.31 8.29
CA LYS A 133 -2.03 10.63 7.76
C LYS A 133 -0.83 10.50 6.80
N PRO A 134 -0.99 10.87 5.52
CA PRO A 134 0.13 10.96 4.59
C PRO A 134 0.94 12.23 4.86
N ILE A 135 2.28 12.11 4.82
CA ILE A 135 3.23 13.22 4.94
C ILE A 135 4.23 13.11 3.79
N SER A 136 4.77 14.24 3.32
CA SER A 136 5.83 14.23 2.32
C SER A 136 7.01 13.34 2.77
N ALA A 137 7.35 12.34 1.96
CA ALA A 137 8.41 11.40 2.28
C ALA A 137 9.78 12.08 2.46
N ARG A 138 10.08 13.09 1.66
CA ARG A 138 11.32 13.88 1.78
C ARG A 138 11.38 14.66 3.09
N GLY A 139 10.32 15.39 3.43
CA GLY A 139 10.25 16.13 4.69
C GLY A 139 10.39 15.21 5.90
N PHE A 140 9.74 14.04 5.84
CA PHE A 140 9.91 13.00 6.84
C PHE A 140 11.34 12.43 6.88
N GLY A 141 11.94 12.15 5.72
CA GLY A 141 13.32 11.68 5.61
C GLY A 141 14.32 12.65 6.23
N TYR A 142 14.20 13.95 5.95
CA TYR A 142 15.02 15.00 6.59
C TYR A 142 14.88 14.96 8.10
N PHE A 143 13.65 14.96 8.62
CA PHE A 143 13.39 14.88 10.05
C PHE A 143 14.04 13.66 10.68
N VAL A 144 13.85 12.46 10.10
CA VAL A 144 14.38 11.22 10.66
C VAL A 144 15.91 11.17 10.57
N THR A 145 16.52 11.62 9.47
CA THR A 145 17.99 11.65 9.37
C THR A 145 18.61 12.65 10.35
N THR A 146 18.04 13.84 10.49
CA THR A 146 18.49 14.82 11.49
C THR A 146 18.35 14.28 12.90
N LEU A 147 17.21 13.66 13.23
CA LEU A 147 17.00 13.01 14.53
C LEU A 147 18.03 11.90 14.78
N TYR A 148 18.32 11.08 13.76
CA TYR A 148 19.30 10.01 13.85
C TYR A 148 20.71 10.53 14.14
N ILE A 149 21.16 11.55 13.41
CA ILE A 149 22.47 12.19 13.63
C ILE A 149 22.52 12.82 15.03
N PHE A 150 21.46 13.51 15.45
CA PHE A 150 21.36 14.09 16.79
C PHE A 150 21.46 13.02 17.88
N LEU A 151 20.76 11.90 17.75
CA LEU A 151 20.82 10.79 18.70
C LEU A 151 22.21 10.14 18.72
N GLY A 152 22.88 10.02 17.57
CA GLY A 152 24.26 9.55 17.51
C GLY A 152 25.21 10.47 18.29
N PHE A 153 25.12 11.78 18.08
CA PHE A 153 25.93 12.75 18.83
C PHE A 153 25.60 12.75 20.33
N ALA A 154 24.31 12.70 20.67
CA ALA A 154 23.85 12.62 22.06
C ALA A 154 24.36 11.34 22.75
N SER A 155 24.43 10.20 22.04
CA SER A 155 25.02 8.98 22.61
C SER A 155 26.50 9.13 22.92
N LEU A 156 27.28 9.78 22.04
CA LEU A 156 28.70 10.03 22.31
C LEU A 156 28.89 10.92 23.55
N LEU A 157 28.09 11.99 23.68
CA LEU A 157 28.12 12.84 24.88
C LEU A 157 27.68 12.07 26.13
N PHE A 158 26.65 11.23 26.01
CA PHE A 158 26.17 10.40 27.11
C PHE A 158 27.27 9.46 27.62
N PHE A 159 28.08 8.86 26.75
CA PHE A 159 29.19 8.01 27.18
C PHE A 159 30.28 8.78 27.92
N ILE A 160 30.61 10.00 27.50
CA ILE A 160 31.56 10.86 28.23
C ILE A 160 31.04 11.16 29.65
N VAL A 161 29.74 11.42 29.77
CA VAL A 161 29.10 11.66 31.07
C VAL A 161 29.13 10.38 31.92
N VAL A 162 28.70 9.24 31.38
CA VAL A 162 28.68 7.97 32.12
C VAL A 162 30.08 7.57 32.59
N ASP A 163 31.12 7.78 31.79
CA ASP A 163 32.51 7.53 32.20
C ASP A 163 32.97 8.44 33.36
N SER A 164 32.35 9.60 33.51
CA SER A 164 32.69 10.59 34.54
C SER A 164 31.93 10.42 35.86
N PHE A 165 30.85 9.63 35.88
CA PHE A 165 29.97 9.49 37.05
C PHE A 165 29.80 8.02 37.44
N ASP A 166 29.63 7.74 38.73
CA ASP A 166 29.41 6.40 39.24
C ASP A 166 27.99 5.92 38.85
N PHE A 167 27.89 5.27 37.70
CA PHE A 167 26.65 4.80 37.11
C PHE A 167 26.42 3.32 37.49
N PRO A 168 25.19 2.89 37.84
CA PRO A 168 24.93 1.53 38.32
C PRO A 168 25.10 0.43 37.26
N LEU A 169 25.41 0.78 36.00
CA LEU A 169 25.75 -0.15 34.95
C LEU A 169 27.21 0.06 34.57
N ASP A 170 27.98 -1.02 34.57
CA ASP A 170 29.40 -0.97 34.20
C ASP A 170 29.53 -0.76 32.70
N LEU A 171 30.37 0.18 32.30
CA LEU A 171 30.67 0.41 30.89
C LEU A 171 31.68 -0.65 30.42
N VAL A 172 31.32 -1.44 29.41
CA VAL A 172 32.19 -2.52 28.87
C VAL A 172 33.36 -1.95 28.09
N HIS A 173 33.15 -0.84 27.39
CA HIS A 173 34.16 -0.16 26.58
C HIS A 173 33.80 1.32 26.38
N ILE A 174 34.82 2.16 26.16
CA ILE A 174 34.65 3.61 25.91
C ILE A 174 34.83 3.94 24.42
N SER A 175 35.43 3.03 23.64
CA SER A 175 35.74 3.26 22.24
C SER A 175 34.47 3.35 21.37
N PRO A 176 34.46 4.21 20.35
CA PRO A 176 33.28 4.36 19.50
C PRO A 176 33.01 3.09 18.69
N ASP A 177 31.75 2.68 18.69
CA ASP A 177 31.26 1.54 17.92
C ASP A 177 31.29 1.83 16.40
N ILE A 178 31.96 0.95 15.66
CA ILE A 178 32.15 1.10 14.21
C ILE A 178 30.82 1.10 13.46
N VAL A 179 29.86 0.28 13.87
CA VAL A 179 28.55 0.21 13.19
C VAL A 179 27.86 1.56 13.30
N LEU A 180 27.86 2.17 14.49
CA LEU A 180 27.25 3.48 14.70
C LEU A 180 27.94 4.57 13.88
N LEU A 181 29.28 4.56 13.83
CA LEU A 181 30.05 5.50 13.00
C LEU A 181 29.74 5.33 11.51
N VAL A 182 29.84 4.11 10.99
CA VAL A 182 29.60 3.82 9.56
C VAL A 182 28.16 4.19 9.17
N THR A 183 27.19 3.85 10.01
CA THR A 183 25.77 4.18 9.74
C THR A 183 25.50 5.68 9.86
N SER A 184 26.19 6.40 10.75
CA SER A 184 26.20 7.86 10.81
C SER A 184 26.75 8.49 9.53
N PHE A 185 27.93 8.07 9.07
CA PHE A 185 28.51 8.56 7.81
C PHE A 185 27.61 8.25 6.61
N LEU A 186 27.05 7.04 6.53
CA LEU A 186 26.10 6.69 5.47
C LEU A 186 24.83 7.54 5.53
N SER A 187 24.34 7.89 6.72
CA SER A 187 23.17 8.77 6.88
C SER A 187 23.43 10.18 6.39
N ILE A 188 24.60 10.73 6.73
CA ILE A 188 25.07 12.02 6.24
C ILE A 188 25.21 11.97 4.72
N PHE A 189 25.85 10.93 4.18
CA PHE A 189 25.98 10.76 2.74
C PHE A 189 24.62 10.69 2.04
N VAL A 190 23.67 9.92 2.56
CA VAL A 190 22.32 9.81 2.00
C VAL A 190 21.59 11.16 2.03
N LEU A 191 21.71 11.89 3.13
CA LEU A 191 21.13 13.22 3.30
C LEU A 191 21.68 14.21 2.26
N PHE A 192 23.00 14.31 2.13
CA PHE A 192 23.61 15.23 1.17
C PHE A 192 23.31 14.80 -0.27
N ARG A 193 23.62 13.54 -0.62
CA ARG A 193 23.54 13.07 -2.01
C ARG A 193 22.12 13.00 -2.55
N TYR A 194 21.17 12.54 -1.74
CA TYR A 194 19.81 12.25 -2.18
C TYR A 194 18.75 13.19 -1.59
N GLY A 195 19.00 13.76 -0.42
CA GLY A 195 18.17 14.82 0.14
C GLY A 195 18.45 16.15 -0.56
N ILE A 196 19.63 16.71 -0.31
CA ILE A 196 19.99 18.08 -0.72
C ILE A 196 20.25 18.17 -2.23
N PHE A 197 21.14 17.33 -2.76
CA PHE A 197 21.51 17.36 -4.19
C PHE A 197 20.62 16.46 -5.07
N GLY A 198 19.70 15.70 -4.47
CA GLY A 198 18.83 14.78 -5.20
C GLY A 198 17.70 15.51 -5.91
N GLY A 199 17.71 15.56 -7.25
CA GLY A 199 16.54 15.93 -8.05
C GLY A 199 15.34 15.01 -7.75
N ARG A 200 14.12 15.52 -7.89
CA ARG A 200 12.92 14.66 -7.79
C ARG A 200 12.92 13.70 -8.99
N PRO A 201 12.72 12.39 -8.79
CA PRO A 201 12.43 11.49 -9.90
C PRO A 201 11.22 12.06 -10.65
N SER A 202 11.28 12.12 -11.98
CA SER A 202 10.11 12.55 -12.74
C SER A 202 8.99 11.53 -12.54
N LEU A 203 7.74 11.99 -12.45
CA LEU A 203 6.56 11.11 -12.28
C LEU A 203 6.54 9.95 -13.29
N SER A 204 7.05 10.18 -14.50
CA SER A 204 7.21 9.15 -15.55
C SER A 204 8.12 7.97 -15.14
N GLN A 205 9.18 8.20 -14.36
CA GLN A 205 10.07 7.15 -13.86
C GLN A 205 9.42 6.32 -12.75
N ILE A 206 8.61 6.96 -11.90
CA ILE A 206 7.87 6.30 -10.83
C ILE A 206 6.78 5.38 -11.42
N SER A 207 6.02 5.89 -12.40
CA SER A 207 5.01 5.11 -13.11
C SER A 207 5.61 3.94 -13.89
N ALA A 208 6.77 4.09 -14.53
CA ALA A 208 7.43 3.00 -15.27
C ALA A 208 7.84 1.85 -14.34
N THR A 209 8.29 2.17 -13.12
CA THR A 209 8.71 1.15 -12.14
C THR A 209 7.52 0.43 -11.52
N ALA A 210 6.42 1.14 -11.22
CA ALA A 210 5.19 0.55 -10.69
C ALA A 210 4.41 -0.27 -11.75
N SER A 211 4.57 0.06 -13.03
CA SER A 211 3.86 -0.59 -14.13
C SER A 211 4.55 -1.83 -14.67
N THR A 212 5.67 -2.29 -14.09
CA THR A 212 6.25 -3.57 -14.46
C THR A 212 5.48 -4.65 -13.70
N PRO A 213 4.48 -5.32 -14.31
CA PRO A 213 3.79 -6.38 -13.62
C PRO A 213 4.82 -7.49 -13.49
N SER A 214 5.15 -7.92 -12.28
CA SER A 214 5.72 -9.24 -12.09
C SER A 214 4.68 -10.24 -12.58
N ARG A 215 4.71 -10.50 -13.88
CA ARG A 215 3.87 -11.45 -14.58
C ARG A 215 4.12 -12.77 -13.86
N PRO A 216 3.13 -13.39 -13.20
CA PRO A 216 3.33 -14.75 -12.74
C PRO A 216 3.58 -15.56 -14.00
N VAL A 217 4.79 -16.11 -14.10
CA VAL A 217 5.16 -17.09 -15.12
C VAL A 217 4.38 -18.35 -14.80
N TYR A 218 3.07 -18.33 -15.03
CA TYR A 218 2.31 -19.53 -15.29
C TYR A 218 2.44 -19.75 -16.80
N GLN A 219 3.61 -20.24 -17.21
CA GLN A 219 3.73 -20.87 -18.51
C GLN A 219 2.83 -22.11 -18.46
N PRO A 220 1.76 -22.19 -19.27
CA PRO A 220 1.10 -23.46 -19.50
C PRO A 220 2.16 -24.42 -20.06
N PRO A 221 2.16 -25.70 -19.66
CA PRO A 221 3.06 -26.68 -20.26
C PRO A 221 2.89 -26.64 -21.79
N PRO A 222 3.98 -26.67 -22.57
CA PRO A 222 3.91 -26.63 -24.02
C PRO A 222 3.05 -27.81 -24.49
N ARG A 223 1.92 -27.48 -25.11
CA ARG A 223 1.05 -28.47 -25.75
C ARG A 223 1.89 -29.13 -26.86
N PRO A 224 1.99 -30.48 -26.91
CA PRO A 224 2.71 -31.15 -27.98
C PRO A 224 2.04 -30.78 -29.31
N ARG A 225 2.80 -30.10 -30.16
CA ARG A 225 2.38 -29.66 -31.48
C ARG A 225 2.44 -30.86 -32.41
N SER A 226 1.30 -31.48 -32.67
CA SER A 226 1.17 -32.41 -33.78
C SER A 226 1.36 -31.64 -35.09
N SER A 227 2.37 -32.09 -35.84
CA SER A 227 2.50 -32.12 -37.31
C SER A 227 2.21 -30.86 -38.14
N PRO A 228 3.17 -30.37 -38.94
CA PRO A 228 2.93 -29.32 -39.93
C PRO A 228 2.29 -29.88 -41.21
N PRO A 229 1.29 -29.20 -41.82
CA PRO A 229 0.92 -29.43 -43.21
C PRO A 229 1.83 -28.60 -44.16
N PRO A 230 1.99 -29.04 -45.42
CA PRO A 230 3.07 -28.62 -46.28
C PRO A 230 2.87 -27.25 -46.91
N ALA A 231 4.00 -26.65 -47.26
CA ALA A 231 4.13 -25.44 -48.03
C ALA A 231 3.34 -25.50 -49.35
N SER A 232 2.49 -24.51 -49.59
CA SER A 232 2.13 -24.11 -50.94
C SER A 232 2.51 -22.65 -51.16
N SER A 233 3.27 -22.49 -52.23
CA SER A 233 3.78 -21.26 -52.80
C SER A 233 2.66 -20.48 -53.47
N ARG A 234 2.61 -19.16 -53.25
CA ARG A 234 2.18 -18.23 -54.30
C ARG A 234 2.73 -16.82 -54.10
N SER A 235 3.65 -16.48 -54.98
CA SER A 235 4.09 -15.13 -55.31
C SER A 235 2.93 -14.24 -55.77
N ARG A 236 3.03 -12.92 -55.55
CA ARG A 236 3.24 -11.88 -56.59
C ARG A 236 2.54 -10.54 -56.27
N THR A 237 3.33 -9.46 -56.38
CA THR A 237 3.04 -8.13 -56.97
C THR A 237 2.16 -7.05 -56.29
N THR A 238 2.87 -5.96 -55.91
CA THR A 238 2.72 -4.52 -56.28
C THR A 238 1.43 -3.71 -56.12
N SER A 239 1.65 -2.49 -55.57
CA SER A 239 0.95 -1.21 -55.83
C SER A 239 -0.49 -1.10 -55.29
N THR A 240 -0.88 -0.06 -54.54
CA THR A 240 -0.99 1.31 -55.02
C THR A 240 -1.29 2.26 -53.87
N SER A 241 -0.75 3.46 -53.96
CA SER A 241 -1.16 4.70 -53.30
C SER A 241 -2.62 5.07 -53.59
N ARG A 242 -3.33 5.63 -52.60
CA ARG A 242 -4.40 6.60 -52.87
C ARG A 242 -4.68 7.53 -51.69
N SER A 243 -4.33 8.79 -51.91
CA SER A 243 -4.86 9.97 -51.25
C SER A 243 -6.32 10.17 -51.67
N SER A 244 -7.17 10.64 -50.76
CA SER A 244 -8.32 11.48 -51.12
C SER A 244 -8.81 12.26 -49.91
N SER A 245 -8.50 13.55 -49.96
CA SER A 245 -9.25 14.66 -49.40
C SER A 245 -10.77 14.52 -49.62
N SER A 246 -11.56 14.87 -48.61
CA SER A 246 -12.93 15.32 -48.84
C SER A 246 -13.29 16.42 -47.84
N THR A 247 -13.94 17.42 -48.40
CA THR A 247 -14.15 18.78 -47.91
C THR A 247 -15.65 18.97 -47.71
N ARG A 248 -16.03 19.87 -46.78
CA ARG A 248 -17.32 20.62 -46.71
C ARG A 248 -18.60 19.87 -46.21
N PRO A 249 -19.71 20.57 -45.88
CA PRO A 249 -19.83 21.70 -44.95
C PRO A 249 -21.10 21.68 -44.04
N ARG A 250 -21.06 22.53 -43.00
CA ARG A 250 -22.10 23.43 -42.44
C ARG A 250 -23.58 23.24 -42.86
N ALA A 251 -24.47 23.16 -41.87
CA ALA A 251 -25.81 23.76 -41.93
C ALA A 251 -26.33 24.16 -40.53
N SER A 252 -26.82 25.39 -40.46
CA SER A 252 -27.56 26.03 -39.38
C SER A 252 -29.02 25.59 -39.37
N SER A 253 -29.68 25.56 -38.21
CA SER A 253 -31.11 25.86 -38.13
C SER A 253 -31.53 26.29 -36.72
N SER A 254 -32.42 27.27 -36.73
CA SER A 254 -32.96 28.12 -35.67
C SER A 254 -34.34 27.64 -35.19
N GLN A 255 -34.59 27.67 -33.86
CA GLN A 255 -35.85 28.02 -33.13
C GLN A 255 -37.20 27.37 -33.56
N PRO A 256 -38.34 27.56 -32.84
CA PRO A 256 -38.61 28.11 -31.51
C PRO A 256 -39.49 27.20 -30.60
N ALA A 257 -39.74 27.66 -29.37
CA ALA A 257 -40.75 27.15 -28.42
C ALA A 257 -42.20 27.39 -28.89
N PRO A 258 -43.21 26.75 -28.25
CA PRO A 258 -44.01 27.54 -27.32
C PRO A 258 -44.54 26.82 -26.07
N SER A 259 -44.93 27.66 -25.12
CA SER A 259 -45.68 27.48 -23.87
C SER A 259 -47.10 26.91 -24.05
N ARG A 260 -47.60 26.18 -23.05
CA ARG A 260 -49.03 26.25 -22.68
C ARG A 260 -49.32 25.87 -21.23
N THR A 261 -50.26 26.63 -20.68
CA THR A 261 -50.73 26.76 -19.29
C THR A 261 -52.11 26.10 -19.15
N SER A 262 -52.43 25.51 -17.99
CA SER A 262 -53.78 25.44 -17.35
C SER A 262 -53.74 24.40 -16.20
N GLN A 263 -54.00 24.76 -14.93
CA GLN A 263 -55.32 24.79 -14.23
C GLN A 263 -56.02 23.40 -14.22
N SER A 264 -56.72 22.90 -13.20
CA SER A 264 -57.13 23.35 -11.86
C SER A 264 -57.81 22.15 -11.13
N SER A 265 -57.88 22.22 -9.79
CA SER A 265 -58.95 21.80 -8.86
C SER A 265 -59.37 20.32 -8.65
N THR A 266 -59.23 19.91 -7.37
CA THR A 266 -60.14 19.19 -6.44
C THR A 266 -60.97 17.98 -6.88
N THR A 267 -60.80 16.86 -6.17
CA THR A 267 -61.86 16.28 -5.30
C THR A 267 -61.33 15.15 -4.42
N ASP A 268 -61.68 15.22 -3.13
CA ASP A 268 -61.65 14.12 -2.18
C ASP A 268 -62.59 12.99 -2.63
N ARG A 269 -62.11 11.74 -2.60
CA ARG A 269 -62.99 10.59 -2.36
C ARG A 269 -62.24 9.40 -1.77
N SER A 270 -62.46 9.20 -0.48
CA SER A 270 -62.25 7.94 0.23
C SER A 270 -63.02 6.81 -0.44
N GLN A 271 -62.33 5.77 -0.91
CA GLN A 271 -62.89 4.44 -1.08
C GLN A 271 -61.82 3.38 -0.76
N ARG A 272 -62.07 2.64 0.32
CA ARG A 272 -61.51 1.31 0.59
C ARG A 272 -61.71 0.43 -0.64
N LYS A 273 -60.62 -0.13 -1.18
CA LYS A 273 -60.68 -1.29 -2.07
C LYS A 273 -59.61 -2.31 -1.68
N SER A 274 -60.06 -3.55 -1.63
CA SER A 274 -59.39 -4.77 -1.24
C SER A 274 -58.03 -4.97 -1.90
N ALA A 275 -57.14 -5.62 -1.15
CA ALA A 275 -55.80 -5.99 -1.55
C ALA A 275 -55.82 -7.05 -2.67
N ASP A 276 -55.97 -6.61 -3.91
CA ASP A 276 -55.51 -7.36 -5.07
C ASP A 276 -53.99 -7.19 -5.18
N LYS A 277 -53.26 -8.32 -5.07
CA LYS A 277 -51.84 -8.35 -5.40
C LYS A 277 -51.66 -7.81 -6.82
N PRO A 278 -50.94 -6.70 -7.04
CA PRO A 278 -50.75 -6.20 -8.39
C PRO A 278 -49.95 -7.25 -9.17
N LYS A 279 -50.58 -7.82 -10.21
CA LYS A 279 -49.86 -8.54 -11.26
C LYS A 279 -48.83 -7.57 -11.81
N LEU A 280 -47.57 -7.78 -11.44
CA LEU A 280 -46.42 -7.03 -11.95
C LEU A 280 -46.48 -7.07 -13.47
N ASP A 281 -46.76 -5.91 -14.06
CA ASP A 281 -46.78 -5.68 -15.50
C ASP A 281 -45.51 -6.29 -16.13
N GLU A 282 -45.70 -7.15 -17.13
CA GLU A 282 -44.65 -7.92 -17.78
C GLU A 282 -43.57 -6.98 -18.37
N LYS A 283 -43.98 -5.76 -18.73
CA LYS A 283 -43.11 -4.66 -19.15
C LYS A 283 -42.14 -4.22 -18.05
N SER A 284 -42.61 -4.06 -16.80
CA SER A 284 -41.79 -3.70 -15.65
C SER A 284 -40.76 -4.79 -15.30
N LYS A 285 -41.13 -6.06 -15.49
CA LYS A 285 -40.20 -7.19 -15.28
C LYS A 285 -39.07 -7.18 -16.31
N LYS A 286 -39.37 -6.91 -17.59
CA LYS A 286 -38.38 -6.83 -18.67
C LYS A 286 -37.40 -5.67 -18.47
N GLU A 287 -37.88 -4.52 -18.01
CA GLU A 287 -37.03 -3.35 -17.71
C GLU A 287 -36.09 -3.61 -16.53
N LYS A 288 -36.58 -4.19 -15.44
CA LYS A 288 -35.74 -4.60 -14.29
C LYS A 288 -34.65 -5.59 -14.70
N LEU A 289 -34.98 -6.52 -15.59
CA LEU A 289 -34.03 -7.51 -16.11
C LEU A 289 -32.96 -6.88 -17.01
N LYS A 290 -33.33 -5.87 -17.81
CA LYS A 290 -32.38 -5.10 -18.63
C LYS A 290 -31.42 -4.31 -17.75
N LEU A 291 -31.93 -3.64 -16.72
CA LEU A 291 -31.11 -2.88 -15.76
C LEU A 291 -30.14 -3.81 -15.02
N LEU A 292 -30.61 -4.97 -14.53
CA LEU A 292 -29.72 -5.95 -13.89
C LEU A 292 -28.59 -6.43 -14.81
N LYS A 293 -28.88 -6.70 -16.09
CA LYS A 293 -27.85 -7.10 -17.07
C LYS A 293 -26.80 -6.02 -17.29
N GLN A 294 -27.17 -4.73 -17.23
CA GLN A 294 -26.22 -3.62 -17.36
C GLN A 294 -25.29 -3.49 -16.14
N LEU A 295 -25.78 -3.86 -14.95
CA LEU A 295 -24.98 -3.83 -13.70
C LEU A 295 -23.98 -5.00 -13.59
N ARG A 296 -24.00 -5.96 -14.51
CA ARG A 296 -23.14 -7.14 -14.47
C ARG A 296 -21.75 -6.82 -15.08
N PRO A 297 -20.66 -7.03 -14.33
CA PRO A 297 -19.31 -6.94 -14.86
C PRO A 297 -19.08 -7.88 -16.04
N LYS A 298 -18.32 -7.44 -17.04
CA LYS A 298 -17.89 -8.30 -18.15
C LYS A 298 -16.64 -9.06 -17.72
N ALA A 299 -16.82 -10.15 -16.98
CA ALA A 299 -15.77 -11.11 -16.63
C ALA A 299 -16.10 -12.49 -17.23
N GLY A 300 -15.07 -13.28 -17.55
CA GLY A 300 -15.25 -14.64 -18.07
C GLY A 300 -15.92 -15.56 -17.05
N THR A 301 -15.40 -15.56 -15.82
CA THR A 301 -16.01 -16.18 -14.64
C THR A 301 -16.38 -15.08 -13.65
N LEU A 302 -17.65 -15.04 -13.21
CA LEU A 302 -18.13 -14.00 -12.30
C LEU A 302 -17.73 -14.36 -10.86
N SER A 303 -16.91 -13.55 -10.22
CA SER A 303 -16.54 -13.66 -8.81
C SER A 303 -17.13 -12.50 -8.00
N LEU A 304 -17.13 -12.61 -6.67
CA LEU A 304 -17.49 -11.48 -5.80
C LEU A 304 -16.50 -10.32 -5.94
N ASP A 305 -15.25 -10.59 -6.34
CA ASP A 305 -14.22 -9.57 -6.50
C ASP A 305 -14.50 -8.65 -7.70
N ASP A 306 -15.21 -9.14 -8.72
CA ASP A 306 -15.58 -8.34 -9.89
C ASP A 306 -16.58 -7.22 -9.58
N PHE A 307 -17.22 -7.27 -8.40
CA PHE A 307 -18.16 -6.26 -7.93
C PHE A 307 -17.53 -5.24 -6.97
N LYS A 308 -16.26 -5.41 -6.60
CA LYS A 308 -15.54 -4.46 -5.75
C LYS A 308 -15.26 -3.19 -6.55
N CYS A 309 -15.30 -2.05 -5.87
CA CYS A 309 -14.83 -0.79 -6.43
C CYS A 309 -13.35 -0.95 -6.82
N ILE A 310 -13.00 -0.55 -8.04
CA ILE A 310 -11.62 -0.69 -8.54
C ILE A 310 -10.58 0.16 -7.81
N PHE A 311 -11.00 1.26 -7.17
CA PHE A 311 -10.06 2.18 -6.52
C PHE A 311 -9.85 1.83 -5.05
N CYS A 312 -10.93 1.64 -4.29
CA CYS A 312 -10.83 1.31 -2.86
C CYS A 312 -10.80 -0.20 -2.57
N PHE A 313 -10.98 -1.06 -3.57
CA PHE A 313 -11.03 -2.53 -3.45
C PHE A 313 -12.05 -3.07 -2.44
N GLN A 314 -13.04 -2.25 -2.07
CA GLN A 314 -14.13 -2.62 -1.18
C GLN A 314 -15.38 -2.95 -1.97
N LEU A 315 -16.14 -3.93 -1.47
CA LEU A 315 -17.46 -4.25 -1.99
C LEU A 315 -18.43 -3.15 -1.53
N PRO A 316 -19.18 -2.49 -2.43
CA PRO A 316 -20.12 -1.45 -2.04
C PRO A 316 -21.18 -1.99 -1.07
N LYS A 317 -21.36 -1.32 0.07
CA LYS A 317 -22.29 -1.74 1.12
C LYS A 317 -23.32 -0.67 1.41
N TYR A 318 -24.56 -1.10 1.60
CA TYR A 318 -25.64 -0.26 2.08
C TYR A 318 -26.04 -0.70 3.49
N PRO A 319 -26.11 0.20 4.49
CA PRO A 319 -26.17 1.67 4.38
C PRO A 319 -24.83 2.43 4.45
N GLU A 320 -23.70 1.74 4.68
CA GLU A 320 -22.37 2.36 4.92
C GLU A 320 -21.93 3.36 3.83
N ASP A 321 -22.11 3.02 2.54
CA ASP A 321 -21.74 3.86 1.40
C ASP A 321 -22.90 4.75 0.88
N LYS A 322 -23.96 4.96 1.67
CA LYS A 322 -25.12 5.75 1.23
C LYS A 322 -24.68 7.18 0.84
N GLY A 323 -25.00 7.58 -0.39
CA GLY A 323 -24.70 8.92 -0.92
C GLY A 323 -23.46 8.99 -1.81
N ARG A 324 -22.56 7.99 -1.77
CA ARG A 324 -21.37 7.95 -2.64
C ARG A 324 -21.72 7.68 -4.11
N GLY A 325 -22.69 6.80 -4.34
CA GLY A 325 -23.10 6.37 -5.68
C GLY A 325 -22.06 5.47 -6.37
N ILE A 326 -22.49 4.77 -7.43
CA ILE A 326 -21.67 3.83 -8.19
C ILE A 326 -21.65 4.26 -9.66
N VAL A 327 -20.46 4.33 -10.23
CA VAL A 327 -20.23 4.55 -11.65
C VAL A 327 -19.68 3.27 -12.27
N ILE A 328 -20.24 2.86 -13.40
CA ILE A 328 -19.86 1.63 -14.11
C ILE A 328 -19.17 1.99 -15.41
N CYS A 329 -17.99 1.41 -15.66
CA CYS A 329 -17.29 1.63 -16.92
C CYS A 329 -18.16 1.17 -18.13
N PRO A 330 -18.34 2.01 -19.17
CA PRO A 330 -19.19 1.65 -20.31
C PRO A 330 -18.63 0.50 -21.16
N LYS A 331 -17.31 0.25 -21.11
CA LYS A 331 -16.67 -0.81 -21.90
C LYS A 331 -16.66 -2.15 -21.16
N CYS A 332 -16.09 -2.20 -19.96
CA CYS A 332 -15.89 -3.44 -19.20
C CYS A 332 -16.93 -3.71 -18.10
N ASN A 333 -17.86 -2.77 -17.86
CA ASN A 333 -18.88 -2.84 -16.81
C ASN A 333 -18.32 -3.00 -15.37
N HIS A 334 -17.05 -2.66 -15.15
CA HIS A 334 -16.47 -2.76 -13.82
C HIS A 334 -16.84 -1.53 -12.97
N PRO A 335 -17.20 -1.70 -11.68
CA PRO A 335 -17.75 -0.62 -10.86
C PRO A 335 -16.67 0.21 -10.15
N SER A 336 -17.06 1.42 -9.79
CA SER A 336 -16.29 2.35 -8.95
C SER A 336 -17.24 3.21 -8.12
N HIS A 337 -16.81 3.65 -6.93
CA HIS A 337 -17.55 4.71 -6.24
C HIS A 337 -17.42 6.03 -6.99
N ALA A 338 -18.49 6.83 -7.04
CA ALA A 338 -18.54 7.99 -7.92
C ALA A 338 -17.55 9.10 -7.51
N ASP A 339 -17.25 9.23 -6.22
CA ASP A 339 -16.21 10.10 -5.66
C ASP A 339 -14.82 9.69 -6.15
N GLU A 340 -14.45 8.41 -5.99
CA GLU A 340 -13.17 7.86 -6.44
C GLU A 340 -13.01 7.98 -7.97
N PHE A 341 -14.08 7.72 -8.71
CA PHE A 341 -14.10 7.85 -10.17
C PHE A 341 -13.86 9.31 -10.60
N ARG A 342 -14.49 10.28 -9.95
CA ARG A 342 -14.28 11.71 -10.23
C ARG A 342 -12.87 12.16 -9.91
N GLU A 343 -12.25 11.61 -8.87
CA GLU A 343 -10.86 11.90 -8.55
C GLU A 343 -9.93 11.34 -9.63
N TRP A 344 -10.16 10.10 -10.06
CA TRP A 344 -9.40 9.47 -11.14
C TRP A 344 -9.51 10.24 -12.47
N THR A 345 -10.71 10.67 -12.86
CA THR A 345 -10.93 11.34 -14.14
C THR A 345 -10.34 12.74 -14.25
N LYS A 346 -9.89 13.34 -13.14
CA LYS A 346 -9.09 14.59 -13.18
C LYS A 346 -7.74 14.37 -13.84
N ASN A 347 -7.17 13.18 -13.70
CA ASN A 347 -5.80 12.87 -14.10
C ASN A 347 -5.72 11.89 -15.28
N SER A 348 -6.81 11.17 -15.58
CA SER A 348 -6.83 10.16 -16.64
C SER A 348 -8.16 10.14 -17.38
N ASN A 349 -8.11 10.01 -18.70
CA ASN A 349 -9.28 9.76 -19.56
C ASN A 349 -9.48 8.27 -19.87
N LEU A 350 -8.74 7.38 -19.21
CA LEU A 350 -8.79 5.93 -19.42
C LEU A 350 -9.48 5.21 -18.27
N CYS A 351 -10.10 4.06 -18.53
CA CYS A 351 -10.60 3.17 -17.49
C CYS A 351 -9.43 2.46 -16.79
N SER A 352 -9.33 2.56 -15.46
CA SER A 352 -8.28 1.91 -14.66
C SER A 352 -8.26 0.37 -14.72
N ARG A 353 -9.32 -0.28 -15.23
CA ARG A 353 -9.38 -1.74 -15.37
C ARG A 353 -8.91 -2.25 -16.72
N CYS A 354 -9.35 -1.58 -17.78
CA CYS A 354 -9.29 -2.11 -19.15
C CYS A 354 -8.59 -1.16 -20.13
N ASP A 355 -8.02 -0.07 -19.61
CA ASP A 355 -7.23 0.94 -20.30
C ASP A 355 -7.90 1.58 -21.51
N SER A 356 -9.22 1.42 -21.62
CA SER A 356 -9.97 1.97 -22.73
C SER A 356 -10.28 3.44 -22.51
N PRO A 357 -10.21 4.27 -23.57
CA PRO A 357 -10.63 5.66 -23.49
C PRO A 357 -12.10 5.77 -23.11
N LEU A 358 -12.38 6.63 -22.13
CA LEU A 358 -13.73 6.93 -21.67
C LEU A 358 -14.32 8.02 -22.58
N PRO A 359 -15.58 7.88 -23.03
CA PRO A 359 -16.23 8.90 -23.86
C PRO A 359 -16.28 10.26 -23.15
N ALA A 360 -16.04 11.36 -23.86
CA ALA A 360 -16.06 12.71 -23.28
C ALA A 360 -17.38 13.03 -22.53
N ARG A 361 -18.52 12.61 -23.08
CA ARG A 361 -19.83 12.73 -22.42
C ARG A 361 -19.88 12.01 -21.07
N PHE A 362 -19.27 10.83 -20.99
CA PHE A 362 -19.20 10.04 -19.76
C PHE A 362 -18.28 10.65 -18.72
N LEU A 363 -17.16 11.27 -19.14
CA LEU A 363 -16.27 12.01 -18.25
C LEU A 363 -16.96 13.25 -17.65
N SER A 364 -17.72 13.99 -18.46
CA SER A 364 -18.43 15.20 -18.02
C SER A 364 -19.63 14.92 -17.12
N ASN A 365 -20.37 13.83 -17.38
CA ASN A 365 -21.60 13.50 -16.66
C ASN A 365 -21.79 11.97 -16.62
N PRO A 366 -21.05 11.25 -15.75
CA PRO A 366 -21.20 9.82 -15.61
C PRO A 366 -22.56 9.47 -15.02
N GLU A 367 -23.16 8.38 -15.48
CA GLU A 367 -24.39 7.86 -14.88
C GLU A 367 -24.10 7.33 -13.47
N ILE A 368 -24.74 7.91 -12.46
CA ILE A 368 -24.55 7.54 -11.05
C ILE A 368 -25.70 6.64 -10.61
N ILE A 369 -25.34 5.42 -10.25
CA ILE A 369 -26.27 4.38 -9.80
C ILE A 369 -26.30 4.40 -8.27
N SER A 370 -27.48 4.31 -7.67
CA SER A 370 -27.57 4.27 -6.21
C SER A 370 -26.90 3.00 -5.66
N VAL A 371 -26.16 3.13 -4.55
CA VAL A 371 -25.53 1.99 -3.86
C VAL A 371 -26.56 0.95 -3.46
N ARG A 372 -27.77 1.36 -3.06
CA ARG A 372 -28.87 0.44 -2.74
C ARG A 372 -29.25 -0.44 -3.93
N THR A 373 -29.39 0.15 -5.12
CA THR A 373 -29.70 -0.58 -6.36
C THR A 373 -28.56 -1.54 -6.72
N TYR A 374 -27.32 -1.08 -6.61
CA TYR A 374 -26.15 -1.88 -6.95
C TYR A 374 -25.95 -3.06 -5.98
N ALA A 375 -26.07 -2.82 -4.66
CA ALA A 375 -25.98 -3.87 -3.64
C ALA A 375 -27.08 -4.93 -3.79
N ALA A 376 -28.29 -4.54 -4.21
CA ALA A 376 -29.35 -5.49 -4.54
C ALA A 376 -28.99 -6.36 -5.74
N ALA A 377 -28.37 -5.79 -6.78
CA ALA A 377 -27.87 -6.54 -7.94
C ALA A 377 -26.76 -7.53 -7.55
N ILE A 378 -25.80 -7.12 -6.71
CA ILE A 378 -24.73 -7.99 -6.20
C ILE A 378 -25.34 -9.21 -5.50
N LYS A 379 -26.33 -9.01 -4.61
CA LYS A 379 -27.00 -10.12 -3.90
C LYS A 379 -27.67 -11.13 -4.84
N ILE A 380 -28.22 -10.66 -5.96
CA ILE A 380 -28.85 -11.54 -6.96
C ILE A 380 -27.77 -12.38 -7.68
N TYR A 381 -26.66 -11.76 -8.09
CA TYR A 381 -25.57 -12.46 -8.75
C TYR A 381 -24.80 -13.39 -7.81
N SER A 382 -24.57 -13.00 -6.56
CA SER A 382 -23.88 -13.84 -5.57
C SER A 382 -24.64 -15.14 -5.27
N LYS A 383 -25.98 -15.10 -5.29
CA LYS A 383 -26.79 -16.33 -5.16
C LYS A 383 -26.61 -17.27 -6.35
N LYS A 384 -26.51 -16.72 -7.57
CA LYS A 384 -26.25 -17.49 -8.79
C LYS A 384 -24.83 -18.04 -8.92
N ILE A 385 -23.85 -17.43 -8.24
CA ILE A 385 -22.47 -17.93 -8.22
C ILE A 385 -22.33 -19.12 -7.26
N LYS A 386 -23.15 -19.18 -6.20
CA LYS A 386 -23.14 -20.26 -5.20
C LYS A 386 -23.97 -21.48 -5.58
N SER A 387 -24.93 -21.32 -6.50
CA SER A 387 -25.68 -22.40 -7.14
C SER A 387 -24.92 -22.93 -8.33
#